data_AF-A0A068TXD2-F1
#
_entry.id   AF-A0A068TXD2-F1
#
_cell.length_a   1.000
_cell.length_b   1.000
_cell.length_c   1.000
_cell.angle_alpha   90.00
_cell.angle_beta   90.00
_cell.angle_gamma   90.00
#
_symmetry.space_group_name_H-M   'P 1'
#
loop_
_entity.id
_entity.type
_entity.pdbx_description
1 polymer ?
#
loop_
_entity_poly.entity_id
_entity_poly.type
_entity_poly.pdbx_seq_one_letter_code
_entity_poly.pdbx_strand_id
1 'polypeptide(L)'
;MVRIHVKHGCRRAVNGADGELEFLYDCETSSTIQHITQDITEIANFQLQIRQLGCQLLPPVAALLHTHRPQVIALHRALSEATSYASKEQVVHGKPLSILVLRDHIRIIATEFVVNYKLLNFQDSNFKQLLSDSELLQEDTVQLLWAGKELMKGKTLRDYIGKNEKTKIMLRLQSQVSNPAF
;
A
#
# COMPACT_ATOMS: atom_id res chain seq x y z
N MET A 1 7.19 -17.63 11.87
CA MET A 1 6.46 -16.48 11.30
C MET A 1 5.91 -16.88 9.95
N VAL A 2 4.58 -16.81 9.79
CA VAL A 2 3.86 -17.20 8.58
C VAL A 2 3.99 -16.09 7.55
N ARG A 3 4.24 -16.46 6.29
CA ARG A 3 4.29 -15.51 5.18
C ARG A 3 2.98 -15.48 4.43
N ILE A 4 2.38 -14.31 4.32
CA ILE A 4 1.13 -14.07 3.61
C ILE A 4 1.44 -13.31 2.32
N HIS A 5 1.04 -13.88 1.18
CA HIS A 5 0.99 -13.18 -0.10
C HIS A 5 -0.42 -12.64 -0.29
N VAL A 6 -0.56 -11.32 -0.21
CA VAL A 6 -1.83 -10.64 -0.41
C VAL A 6 -1.98 -10.25 -1.87
N LYS A 7 -3.15 -10.48 -2.44
CA LYS A 7 -3.58 -9.94 -3.73
C LYS A 7 -4.86 -9.13 -3.58
N HIS A 8 -4.90 -7.94 -4.17
CA HIS A 8 -6.05 -7.04 -4.19
C HIS A 8 -6.33 -6.60 -5.62
N GLY A 9 -7.46 -7.01 -6.18
CA GLY A 9 -7.91 -6.57 -7.49
C GLY A 9 -8.68 -5.24 -7.38
N CYS A 10 -8.10 -4.14 -7.86
CA CYS A 10 -8.78 -2.85 -7.89
C CYS A 10 -9.77 -2.81 -9.07
N ARG A 11 -11.05 -2.48 -8.85
CA ARG A 11 -12.15 -2.61 -9.83
C ARG A 11 -12.05 -1.65 -11.04
N ARG A 12 -11.13 -0.68 -11.05
CA ARG A 12 -10.91 0.26 -12.17
C ARG A 12 -9.52 0.11 -12.76
N ALA A 13 -9.33 -0.89 -13.60
CA ALA A 13 -8.28 -0.87 -14.61
C ALA A 13 -8.81 -0.16 -15.86
N VAL A 14 -8.91 1.17 -15.82
CA VAL A 14 -9.04 1.95 -17.06
C VAL A 14 -7.63 2.07 -17.61
N ASN A 15 -7.36 1.38 -18.73
CA ASN A 15 -6.11 1.39 -19.51
C ASN A 15 -5.01 0.39 -19.13
N GLY A 16 -5.34 -0.89 -18.93
CA GLY A 16 -4.43 -2.02 -19.21
C GLY A 16 -3.14 -2.14 -18.37
N ALA A 17 -2.85 -1.21 -17.47
CA ALA A 17 -1.75 -1.28 -16.53
C ALA A 17 -2.26 -1.90 -15.22
N ASP A 18 -2.06 -3.22 -15.11
CA ASP A 18 -1.97 -4.02 -13.89
C ASP A 18 -2.53 -3.35 -12.61
N GLY A 19 -3.87 -3.30 -12.53
CA GLY A 19 -4.61 -2.76 -11.39
C GLY A 19 -4.61 -3.66 -10.16
N GLU A 20 -3.85 -4.76 -10.18
CA GLU A 20 -3.72 -5.67 -9.04
C GLU A 20 -2.56 -5.21 -8.14
N LEU A 21 -2.91 -4.79 -6.92
CA LEU A 21 -1.94 -4.61 -5.85
C LEU A 21 -1.61 -5.98 -5.26
N GLU A 22 -0.32 -6.24 -5.06
CA GLU A 22 0.12 -7.42 -4.34
C GLU A 22 1.33 -7.13 -3.45
N PHE A 23 1.41 -7.85 -2.35
CA PHE A 23 2.51 -7.70 -1.40
C PHE A 23 2.67 -8.92 -0.50
N LEU A 24 3.86 -9.00 0.11
CA LEU A 24 4.14 -9.93 1.17
C LEU A 24 3.94 -9.24 2.53
N TYR A 25 3.33 -9.95 3.46
CA TYR A 25 3.13 -9.55 4.86
C TYR A 25 3.45 -10.76 5.73
N ASP A 26 4.21 -10.57 6.79
CA ASP A 26 4.58 -11.65 7.70
C ASP A 26 3.84 -11.45 9.04
N CYS A 27 3.29 -12.52 9.62
CA CYS A 27 2.62 -12.48 10.92
C CYS A 27 2.80 -13.78 11.72
N GLU A 28 2.30 -13.84 12.95
CA GLU A 28 2.31 -15.07 13.74
C GLU A 28 1.07 -15.94 13.47
N THR A 29 1.15 -17.24 13.77
CA THR A 29 -0.05 -18.10 13.75
C THR A 29 -1.05 -17.71 14.83
N SER A 30 -0.58 -17.10 15.92
CA SER A 30 -1.37 -16.57 17.04
C SER A 30 -2.23 -15.36 16.65
N SER A 31 -1.87 -14.64 15.59
CA SER A 31 -2.54 -13.40 15.20
C SER A 31 -4.01 -13.66 14.85
N THR A 32 -4.89 -12.77 15.34
CA THR A 32 -6.31 -12.82 15.01
C THR A 32 -6.53 -12.40 13.56
N ILE A 33 -7.55 -12.95 12.91
CA ILE A 33 -7.91 -12.55 11.54
C ILE A 33 -8.30 -11.06 11.51
N GLN A 34 -8.92 -10.54 12.56
CA GLN A 34 -9.18 -9.11 12.69
C GLN A 34 -7.90 -8.28 12.61
N HIS A 35 -6.88 -8.60 13.40
CA HIS A 35 -5.61 -7.87 13.40
C HIS A 35 -4.87 -8.01 12.05
N ILE A 36 -4.87 -9.20 11.46
CA ILE A 36 -4.32 -9.42 10.12
C ILE A 36 -5.07 -8.57 9.08
N THR A 37 -6.40 -8.46 9.20
CA THR A 37 -7.21 -7.63 8.29
C THR A 37 -6.86 -6.15 8.42
N GLN A 38 -6.68 -5.65 9.65
CA GLN A 38 -6.23 -4.28 9.92
C GLN A 38 -4.90 -3.99 9.22
N ASP A 39 -3.90 -4.81 9.51
CA ASP A 39 -2.54 -4.65 8.98
C ASP A 39 -2.52 -4.70 7.44
N ILE A 40 -3.18 -5.70 6.85
CA ILE A 40 -3.25 -5.86 5.40
C ILE A 40 -3.96 -4.66 4.74
N THR A 41 -5.03 -4.16 5.35
CA THR A 41 -5.78 -3.01 4.84
C THR A 41 -4.93 -1.74 4.89
N GLU A 42 -4.21 -1.53 5.99
CA GLU A 42 -3.32 -0.39 6.16
C GLU A 42 -2.17 -0.42 5.14
N ILE A 43 -1.53 -1.58 4.94
CA ILE A 43 -0.49 -1.74 3.91
C ILE A 43 -1.05 -1.44 2.52
N ALA A 44 -2.21 -1.99 2.17
CA ALA A 44 -2.84 -1.75 0.87
C ALA A 44 -3.14 -0.25 0.67
N ASN A 45 -3.65 0.43 1.70
CA ASN A 45 -3.89 1.87 1.67
C ASN A 45 -2.60 2.67 1.50
N PHE A 46 -1.51 2.30 2.18
CA PHE A 46 -0.22 2.96 1.99
C PHE A 46 0.35 2.73 0.59
N GLN A 47 0.21 1.54 0.00
CA GLN A 47 0.59 1.31 -1.39
C GLN A 47 -0.22 2.19 -2.34
N LEU A 48 -1.54 2.33 -2.13
CA LEU A 48 -2.40 3.23 -2.91
C LEU A 48 -1.93 4.68 -2.81
N GLN A 49 -1.66 5.16 -1.60
CA GLN A 49 -1.19 6.52 -1.36
C GLN A 49 0.18 6.77 -2.01
N ILE A 50 1.16 5.88 -1.81
CA ILE A 50 2.49 6.01 -2.41
C ILE A 50 2.40 5.99 -3.93
N ARG A 51 1.56 5.13 -4.51
CA ARG A 51 1.32 5.11 -5.96
C ARG A 51 0.75 6.43 -6.45
N GLN A 52 -0.26 6.97 -5.77
CA GLN A 52 -0.86 8.25 -6.13
C GLN A 52 0.13 9.41 -6.03
N LEU A 53 0.90 9.47 -4.94
CA LEU A 53 1.97 10.45 -4.75
C LEU A 53 3.03 10.34 -5.86
N GLY A 54 3.44 9.12 -6.20
CA GLY A 54 4.35 8.85 -7.30
C GLY A 54 3.81 9.39 -8.63
N CYS A 55 2.55 9.08 -8.96
CA CYS A 55 1.90 9.57 -10.18
C CYS A 55 1.82 11.11 -10.25
N GLN A 56 1.51 11.78 -9.15
CA GLN A 56 1.33 13.23 -9.12
C GLN A 56 2.64 14.02 -9.00
N LEU A 57 3.62 13.51 -8.23
CA LEU A 57 4.82 14.26 -7.86
C LEU A 57 6.07 13.87 -8.64
N LEU A 58 6.24 12.61 -9.06
CA LEU A 58 7.46 12.22 -9.79
C LEU A 58 7.66 13.01 -11.09
N PRO A 59 6.64 13.22 -11.97
CA PRO A 59 6.85 13.97 -13.20
C PRO A 59 7.33 15.43 -12.99
N PRO A 60 6.67 16.28 -12.18
CA PRO A 60 7.15 17.65 -11.97
C PRO A 60 8.48 17.71 -11.21
N VAL A 61 8.73 16.78 -10.27
CA VAL A 61 10.02 16.70 -9.55
C VAL A 61 11.15 16.31 -10.51
N ALA A 62 10.93 15.31 -11.36
CA ALA A 62 11.91 14.86 -12.34
C ALA A 62 12.29 15.98 -13.33
N ALA A 63 11.31 16.77 -13.77
CA ALA A 63 11.53 17.94 -14.63
C ALA A 63 12.48 18.97 -14.00
N LEU A 64 12.54 19.06 -12.66
CA LEU A 64 13.38 20.02 -11.94
C LEU A 64 14.75 19.46 -11.52
N LEU A 65 15.06 18.18 -11.80
CA LEU A 65 16.34 17.57 -11.38
C LEU A 65 17.57 18.26 -11.97
N HIS A 66 17.47 18.78 -13.20
CA HIS A 66 18.53 19.54 -13.88
C HIS A 66 18.95 20.83 -13.12
N THR A 67 18.13 21.31 -12.19
CA THR A 67 18.47 22.50 -11.38
C THR A 67 19.49 22.19 -10.27
N HIS A 68 19.80 20.91 -10.03
CA HIS A 68 20.73 20.42 -9.01
C HIS A 68 20.45 20.94 -7.58
N ARG A 69 19.19 21.31 -7.29
CA ARG A 69 18.79 21.77 -5.95
C ARG A 69 18.71 20.59 -4.99
N PRO A 70 19.37 20.66 -3.82
CA PRO A 70 19.41 19.54 -2.88
C PRO A 70 18.02 19.15 -2.38
N GLN A 71 17.09 20.11 -2.21
CA GLN A 71 15.72 19.84 -1.76
C GLN A 71 14.90 19.07 -2.80
N VAL A 72 15.12 19.33 -4.10
CA VAL A 72 14.44 18.64 -5.20
C VAL A 72 14.98 17.20 -5.31
N ILE A 73 16.29 17.03 -5.16
CA ILE A 73 16.94 15.71 -5.15
C ILE A 73 16.44 14.88 -3.96
N ALA A 74 16.31 15.50 -2.78
CA ALA A 74 15.78 14.83 -1.59
C ALA A 74 14.35 14.33 -1.79
N LEU A 75 13.45 15.18 -2.32
CA LEU A 75 12.08 14.78 -2.63
C LEU A 75 12.02 13.67 -3.69
N HIS A 76 12.80 13.79 -4.77
CA HIS A 76 12.87 12.76 -5.81
C HIS A 76 13.31 11.42 -5.24
N ARG A 77 14.35 11.43 -4.40
CA ARG A 77 14.87 10.25 -3.73
C ARG A 77 13.82 9.62 -2.81
N ALA A 78 13.16 10.42 -1.97
CA ALA A 78 12.11 9.94 -1.08
C ALA A 78 10.96 9.27 -1.85
N LEU A 79 10.51 9.88 -2.95
CA LEU A 79 9.48 9.30 -3.83
C LEU A 79 9.96 8.01 -4.50
N SER A 80 11.19 7.99 -5.03
CA SER A 80 11.76 6.82 -5.71
C SER A 80 11.94 5.63 -4.76
N GLU A 81 12.46 5.88 -3.57
CA GLU A 81 12.64 4.85 -2.54
C GLU A 81 11.28 4.30 -2.08
N ALA A 82 10.30 5.16 -1.80
CA ALA A 82 8.97 4.74 -1.38
C ALA A 82 8.24 3.93 -2.47
N THR A 83 8.30 4.39 -3.72
CA THR A 83 7.65 3.71 -4.86
C THR A 83 8.29 2.36 -5.15
N SER A 84 9.62 2.23 -5.11
CA SER A 84 10.29 0.93 -5.22
C SER A 84 9.94 0.01 -4.05
N TYR A 85 9.98 0.52 -2.80
CA TYR A 85 9.63 -0.25 -1.61
C TYR A 85 8.20 -0.81 -1.68
N ALA A 86 7.23 0.03 -2.07
CA ALA A 86 5.81 -0.33 -2.18
C ALA A 86 5.44 -1.11 -3.45
N SER A 87 6.39 -1.37 -4.36
CA SER A 87 6.13 -2.03 -5.65
C SER A 87 6.00 -3.55 -5.54
N LYS A 88 5.78 -4.22 -6.68
CA LYS A 88 5.80 -5.68 -6.78
C LYS A 88 7.21 -6.28 -6.65
N GLU A 89 8.27 -5.46 -6.74
CA GLU A 89 9.66 -5.93 -6.60
C GLU A 89 9.88 -6.64 -5.27
N GLN A 90 9.26 -6.17 -4.18
CA GLN A 90 9.39 -6.85 -2.90
C GLN A 90 8.83 -8.28 -2.90
N VAL A 91 7.79 -8.57 -3.70
CA VAL A 91 7.25 -9.94 -3.85
C VAL A 91 8.28 -10.82 -4.55
N VAL A 92 8.86 -10.33 -5.64
CA VAL A 92 9.90 -11.03 -6.42
C VAL A 92 11.12 -11.34 -5.55
N HIS A 93 11.51 -10.40 -4.68
CA HIS A 93 12.64 -10.57 -3.77
C HIS A 93 12.29 -11.26 -2.45
N GLY A 94 11.03 -11.67 -2.25
CA GLY A 94 10.60 -12.35 -1.03
C GLY A 94 10.68 -11.51 0.24
N LYS A 95 10.59 -10.17 0.11
CA LYS A 95 10.67 -9.21 1.22
C LYS A 95 9.27 -8.74 1.63
N PRO A 96 8.84 -8.93 2.88
CA PRO A 96 7.56 -8.41 3.34
C PRO A 96 7.57 -6.88 3.48
N LEU A 97 6.43 -6.26 3.27
CA LEU A 97 6.20 -4.87 3.61
C LEU A 97 5.99 -4.69 5.11
N SER A 98 6.50 -3.58 5.62
CA SER A 98 6.28 -3.12 6.99
C SER A 98 5.42 -1.87 6.98
N ILE A 99 4.34 -1.89 7.78
CA ILE A 99 3.47 -0.74 8.03
C ILE A 99 4.27 0.47 8.50
N LEU A 100 5.22 0.25 9.42
CA LEU A 100 6.04 1.32 9.98
C LEU A 100 6.91 1.98 8.91
N VAL A 101 7.54 1.19 8.05
CA VAL A 101 8.40 1.70 6.97
C VAL A 101 7.59 2.44 5.92
N LEU A 102 6.43 1.91 5.53
CA LEU A 102 5.51 2.59 4.60
C LEU A 102 5.04 3.94 5.15
N ARG A 103 4.64 3.97 6.43
CA ARG A 103 4.22 5.18 7.12
C ARG A 103 5.35 6.20 7.18
N ASP A 104 6.57 5.76 7.46
CA ASP A 104 7.74 6.64 7.48
C ASP A 104 8.07 7.18 6.10
N HIS A 105 7.96 6.38 5.03
CA HIS A 105 8.09 6.87 3.65
C HIS A 105 7.10 7.99 3.34
N ILE A 106 5.81 7.81 3.66
CA ILE A 106 4.78 8.84 3.45
C ILE A 106 5.09 10.09 4.26
N ARG A 107 5.55 9.94 5.51
CA ARG A 107 5.96 11.07 6.37
C ARG A 107 7.13 11.85 5.76
N ILE A 108 8.15 11.15 5.28
CA ILE A 108 9.33 11.78 4.64
C ILE A 108 8.89 12.54 3.38
N ILE A 109 8.09 11.92 2.51
CA ILE A 109 7.55 12.57 1.31
C ILE A 109 6.75 13.82 1.70
N ALA A 110 5.90 13.75 2.72
CA ALA A 110 5.13 14.90 3.19
C ALA A 110 6.03 16.05 3.65
N THR A 111 7.07 15.74 4.45
CA THR A 111 8.04 16.74 4.90
C THR A 111 8.77 17.39 3.72
N GLU A 112 9.27 16.59 2.78
CA GLU A 112 9.98 17.10 1.59
C GLU A 112 9.05 17.89 0.66
N PHE A 113 7.78 17.50 0.54
CA PHE A 113 6.79 18.23 -0.24
C PHE A 113 6.54 19.64 0.32
N VAL A 114 6.41 19.79 1.64
CA VAL A 114 6.22 21.09 2.29
C VAL A 114 7.37 22.06 2.00
N VAL A 115 8.58 21.55 1.78
CA VAL A 115 9.74 22.37 1.40
C VAL A 115 9.71 22.76 -0.07
N ASN A 116 9.14 21.92 -0.95
CA ASN A 116 9.24 22.05 -2.40
C ASN A 116 7.93 22.48 -3.11
N TYR A 117 6.78 22.53 -2.46
CA TYR A 117 5.47 22.71 -3.12
C TYR A 117 5.39 23.95 -4.04
N LYS A 118 5.98 25.08 -3.61
CA LYS A 118 6.03 26.32 -4.42
C LYS A 118 6.86 26.14 -5.69
N LEU A 119 7.96 25.39 -5.61
CA LEU A 119 8.83 25.11 -6.75
C LEU A 119 8.16 24.19 -7.76
N LEU A 120 7.29 23.31 -7.26
CA LEU A 120 6.51 22.36 -8.05
C LEU A 120 5.21 22.98 -8.60
N ASN A 121 5.01 24.30 -8.46
CA ASN A 121 3.82 25.04 -8.88
C ASN A 121 2.51 24.59 -8.19
N PHE A 122 2.58 24.06 -6.97
CA PHE A 122 1.40 23.83 -6.14
C PHE A 122 1.00 25.12 -5.40
N GLN A 123 -0.31 25.32 -5.25
CA GLN A 123 -0.89 26.53 -4.65
C GLN A 123 -0.65 26.62 -3.13
N ASP A 124 -0.67 25.49 -2.45
CA ASP A 124 -0.42 25.40 -1.01
C ASP A 124 0.34 24.12 -0.64
N SER A 125 0.71 24.02 0.63
CA SER A 125 1.40 22.87 1.21
C SER A 125 0.45 21.77 1.67
N ASN A 126 -0.81 21.75 1.23
CA ASN A 126 -1.82 20.79 1.67
C ASN A 126 -1.57 19.42 1.05
N PHE A 127 -0.62 18.69 1.63
CA PHE A 127 -0.25 17.34 1.21
C PHE A 127 -1.45 16.37 1.19
N LYS A 128 -2.44 16.57 2.07
CA LYS A 128 -3.63 15.70 2.12
C LYS A 128 -4.48 15.78 0.85
N GLN A 129 -4.47 16.91 0.14
CA GLN A 129 -5.19 17.06 -1.12
C GLN A 129 -4.64 16.11 -2.19
N LEU A 130 -3.34 15.82 -2.17
CA LEU A 130 -2.72 14.85 -3.07
C LEU A 130 -3.20 13.42 -2.83
N LEU A 131 -3.82 13.14 -1.68
CA LEU A 131 -4.32 11.82 -1.29
C LEU A 131 -5.86 11.73 -1.30
N SER A 132 -6.57 12.83 -1.57
CA SER A 132 -8.03 12.88 -1.49
C SER A 132 -8.72 11.99 -2.53
N ASP A 133 -8.09 11.79 -3.69
CA ASP A 133 -8.65 10.92 -4.75
C ASP A 133 -8.29 9.43 -4.58
N SER A 134 -7.56 9.06 -3.51
CA SER A 134 -7.27 7.65 -3.24
C SER A 134 -8.55 6.96 -2.76
N GLU A 135 -9.02 5.95 -3.49
CA GLU A 135 -10.07 5.03 -3.03
C GLU A 135 -9.53 4.13 -1.90
N LEU A 136 -9.35 4.72 -0.70
CA LEU A 136 -8.86 4.01 0.47
C LEU A 136 -9.89 2.98 0.96
N LEU A 137 -9.39 1.82 1.33
CA LEU A 137 -10.17 0.73 1.90
C LEU A 137 -10.51 1.02 3.36
N GLN A 138 -11.77 0.76 3.73
CA GLN A 138 -12.22 0.79 5.12
C GLN A 138 -12.20 -0.63 5.69
N GLU A 139 -11.63 -0.80 6.88
CA GLU A 139 -11.47 -2.10 7.58
C GLU A 139 -12.79 -2.89 7.72
N ASP A 140 -13.90 -2.19 7.94
CA ASP A 140 -15.21 -2.80 8.12
C ASP A 140 -15.81 -3.31 6.82
N THR A 141 -15.36 -2.74 5.69
CA THR A 141 -15.85 -3.08 4.36
C THR A 141 -15.00 -4.13 3.65
N VAL A 142 -13.88 -4.55 4.24
CA VAL A 142 -12.98 -5.51 3.60
C VAL A 142 -13.11 -6.92 4.16
N GLN A 143 -12.87 -7.88 3.29
CA GLN A 143 -12.83 -9.30 3.61
C GLN A 143 -11.50 -9.90 3.16
N LEU A 144 -11.01 -10.85 3.96
CA LEU A 144 -9.88 -11.70 3.58
C LEU A 144 -10.40 -13.06 3.14
N LEU A 145 -10.08 -13.45 1.92
CA LEU A 145 -10.42 -14.76 1.38
C LEU A 145 -9.17 -15.64 1.30
N TRP A 146 -9.26 -16.84 1.86
CA TRP A 146 -8.26 -17.90 1.71
C TRP A 146 -8.87 -19.08 0.95
N ALA A 147 -8.25 -19.49 -0.15
CA ALA A 147 -8.77 -20.54 -1.03
C ALA A 147 -10.26 -20.35 -1.41
N GLY A 148 -10.67 -19.09 -1.63
CA GLY A 148 -12.04 -18.72 -1.99
C GLY A 148 -13.03 -18.66 -0.84
N LYS A 149 -12.61 -18.92 0.41
CA LYS A 149 -13.45 -18.83 1.61
C LYS A 149 -13.07 -17.64 2.47
N GLU A 150 -14.07 -16.92 2.97
CA GLU A 150 -13.87 -15.82 3.90
C GLU A 150 -13.29 -16.31 5.24
N LEU A 151 -12.30 -15.56 5.75
CA LEU A 151 -11.75 -15.76 7.07
C LEU A 151 -12.57 -14.98 8.10
N MET A 152 -12.93 -15.62 9.20
CA MET A 152 -13.77 -15.04 10.24
C MET A 152 -12.92 -14.17 11.17
N LYS A 153 -13.28 -12.89 11.33
CA LYS A 153 -12.54 -11.92 12.17
C LYS A 153 -12.31 -12.41 13.62
N GLY A 154 -13.24 -13.18 14.18
CA GLY A 154 -13.17 -13.74 15.54
C GLY A 154 -12.28 -14.99 15.72
N LYS A 155 -11.63 -15.48 14.65
CA LYS A 155 -10.68 -16.61 14.70
C LYS A 155 -9.24 -16.13 14.62
N THR A 156 -8.32 -17.04 14.92
CA THR A 156 -6.87 -16.86 14.72
C THR A 156 -6.42 -17.52 13.43
N LEU A 157 -5.26 -17.12 12.91
CA LEU A 157 -4.67 -17.77 11.75
C LEU A 157 -4.39 -19.27 12.02
N ARG A 158 -4.00 -19.61 13.25
CA ARG A 158 -3.79 -20.99 13.72
C ARG A 158 -5.03 -21.87 13.55
N ASP A 159 -6.23 -21.34 13.66
CA ASP A 159 -7.46 -22.11 13.48
C ASP A 159 -7.66 -22.61 12.05
N TYR A 160 -6.94 -22.01 11.10
CA TYR A 160 -7.00 -22.31 9.67
C TYR A 160 -5.81 -23.16 9.18
N ILE A 161 -4.59 -22.82 9.62
CA ILE A 161 -3.35 -23.48 9.14
C ILE A 161 -2.62 -24.31 10.21
N GLY A 162 -3.15 -24.38 11.43
CA GLY A 162 -2.50 -25.04 12.56
C GLY A 162 -1.28 -24.28 13.09
N LYS A 163 -0.39 -24.98 13.80
CA LYS A 163 0.85 -24.42 14.38
C LYS A 163 2.01 -24.31 13.35
N ASN A 164 1.72 -24.40 12.05
CA ASN A 164 2.77 -24.42 11.04
C ASN A 164 3.26 -23.02 10.69
N GLU A 165 4.28 -22.57 11.42
CA GLU A 165 4.86 -21.24 11.29
C GLU A 165 5.81 -21.05 10.10
N LYS A 166 6.09 -22.10 9.32
CA LYS A 166 6.92 -22.02 8.09
C LYS A 166 6.08 -22.11 6.82
N THR A 167 4.80 -21.77 6.90
CA THR A 167 3.87 -21.82 5.78
C THR A 167 3.85 -20.49 5.02
N LYS A 168 3.72 -20.57 3.69
CA LYS A 168 3.32 -19.44 2.84
C LYS A 168 1.88 -19.65 2.40
N ILE A 169 1.00 -18.67 2.64
CA ILE A 169 -0.39 -18.70 2.17
C ILE A 169 -0.69 -17.51 1.27
N MET A 170 -1.72 -17.64 0.42
CA MET A 170 -2.21 -16.56 -0.42
C MET A 170 -3.57 -16.10 0.08
N LEU A 171 -3.70 -14.81 0.39
CA LEU A 171 -4.96 -14.18 0.75
C LEU A 171 -5.40 -13.21 -0.35
N ARG A 172 -6.70 -13.19 -0.64
CA ARG A 172 -7.30 -12.13 -1.45
C ARG A 172 -7.97 -11.12 -0.55
N LEU A 173 -7.58 -9.85 -0.71
CA LEU A 173 -8.26 -8.72 -0.09
C LEU A 173 -9.36 -8.27 -1.04
N GLN A 174 -10.60 -8.22 -0.54
CA GLN A 174 -11.76 -7.80 -1.32
C GLN A 174 -12.51 -6.70 -0.58
N SER A 175 -12.84 -5.61 -1.28
CA SER A 175 -13.74 -4.59 -0.77
C SER A 175 -15.20 -4.97 -1.07
N GLN A 176 -16.07 -4.85 -0.06
CA GLN A 176 -17.52 -4.99 -0.16
C GLN A 176 -18.18 -3.70 -0.67
N VAL A 177 -17.57 -2.96 -1.63
CA VAL A 177 -18.35 -1.95 -2.36
C VAL A 177 -19.42 -2.71 -3.12
N SER A 178 -20.63 -2.59 -2.59
CA SER A 178 -21.84 -3.25 -3.02
C SER A 178 -21.86 -3.40 -4.54
N ASN A 179 -22.09 -4.62 -4.98
CA ASN A 179 -22.75 -4.81 -6.25
C ASN A 179 -24.07 -4.01 -6.13
N PRO A 180 -24.34 -2.98 -6.95
CA PRO A 180 -25.74 -2.66 -7.19
C PRO A 180 -26.27 -3.85 -7.98
N ALA A 181 -26.69 -4.89 -7.25
CA ALA A 181 -27.75 -5.74 -7.74
C ALA A 181 -28.95 -4.81 -7.81
N PHE A 182 -29.28 -4.31 -9.00
CA PHE A 182 -30.62 -4.07 -9.57
C PHE A 182 -30.45 -3.53 -10.99
#